data_AF-A0A3A0B2S8-F1
#
_entry.id   AF-A0A3A0B2S8-F1
#
_cell.length_a   1.000
_cell.length_b   1.000
_cell.length_c   1.000
_cell.angle_alpha   90.00
_cell.angle_beta   90.00
_cell.angle_gamma   90.00
#
_symmetry.space_group_name_H-M   'P 1'
#
loop_
_entity.id
_entity.type
_entity.pdbx_description
1 polymer ?
#
loop_
_entity_poly.entity_id
_entity_poly.type
_entity_poly.pdbx_seq_one_letter_code
_entity_poly.pdbx_strand_id
1 'polypeptide(L)'
;GVYFSGDPASPDTLGKFYADVQMFTNGPDNPDPQNYLGGWICTREEPGDNISRAANNWLGNNNERWCSEEYDALFHQLSQATDPAERAQVAMQLNDMLAQNYVNLPLVFRGSVSAYANSLGGIQMNGWDTEEWNIKDWYRIK
;
A
#
# COMPACT_ATOMS: atom_id res chain seq x y z
N GLY A 1 4.99 22.56 2.90
CA GLY A 1 5.39 21.17 2.64
C GLY A 1 4.29 20.46 1.87
N VAL A 2 4.63 19.38 1.18
CA VAL A 2 3.64 18.46 0.59
C VAL A 2 3.60 17.24 1.51
N TYR A 3 2.43 16.90 2.05
CA TYR A 3 2.29 15.87 3.09
C TYR A 3 2.83 14.49 2.67
N PHE A 4 2.52 14.03 1.45
CA PHE A 4 3.00 12.76 0.91
C PHE A 4 4.42 12.85 0.29
N SER A 5 5.15 13.93 0.56
CA SER A 5 6.54 14.08 0.15
C SER A 5 7.48 13.26 1.04
N GLY A 6 8.60 12.81 0.47
CA GLY A 6 9.75 12.28 1.22
C GLY A 6 10.83 13.33 1.50
N ASP A 7 10.59 14.61 1.23
CA ASP A 7 11.57 15.70 1.41
C ASP A 7 11.98 15.85 2.89
N PRO A 8 13.24 15.55 3.27
CA PRO A 8 13.69 15.64 4.66
C PRO A 8 13.65 17.07 5.23
N ALA A 9 13.71 18.09 4.35
CA ALA A 9 13.65 19.49 4.73
C ALA A 9 12.22 19.94 5.07
N SER A 10 11.19 19.23 4.60
CA SER A 10 9.81 19.50 5.00
C SER A 10 9.61 19.15 6.47
N PRO A 11 9.00 20.01 7.29
CA PRO A 11 8.67 19.67 8.67
C PRO A 11 7.47 18.72 8.77
N ASP A 12 6.58 18.74 7.76
CA ASP A 12 5.31 18.01 7.75
C ASP A 12 5.28 17.02 6.58
N THR A 13 5.77 15.81 6.81
CA THR A 13 5.63 14.68 5.87
C THR A 13 4.92 13.51 6.55
N LEU A 14 4.43 12.57 5.75
CA LEU A 14 3.81 11.34 6.24
C LEU A 14 4.69 10.65 7.28
N GLY A 15 5.98 10.44 6.96
CA GLY A 15 6.93 9.78 7.86
C GLY A 15 7.40 10.63 9.03
N LYS A 16 7.51 11.95 8.84
CA LYS A 16 7.94 12.93 9.87
C LYS A 16 6.74 13.48 10.63
N PHE A 17 6.01 12.58 11.28
CA PHE A 17 4.83 12.90 12.08
C PHE A 17 5.06 12.63 13.57
N TYR A 18 4.65 13.56 14.43
CA TYR A 18 5.02 13.58 15.86
C TYR A 18 3.84 13.35 16.83
N ALA A 19 2.65 13.04 16.32
CA ALA A 19 1.48 12.72 17.15
C ALA A 19 1.26 11.20 17.24
N ASP A 20 0.49 10.78 18.25
CA ASP A 20 0.23 9.35 18.51
C ASP A 20 -0.65 8.69 17.45
N VAL A 21 -1.53 9.46 16.81
CA VAL A 21 -2.50 8.96 15.82
C VAL A 21 -2.46 9.84 14.58
N GLN A 22 -2.32 9.20 13.42
CA GLN A 22 -2.32 9.84 12.11
C GLN A 22 -3.42 9.22 11.24
N MET A 23 -4.18 10.06 10.53
CA MET A 23 -5.15 9.60 9.55
C MET A 23 -4.65 9.95 8.15
N PHE A 24 -4.46 8.94 7.32
CA PHE A 24 -4.09 9.10 5.91
C PHE A 24 -4.77 8.02 5.07
N THR A 25 -4.60 8.11 3.75
CA THR A 25 -5.10 7.12 2.82
C THR A 25 -3.92 6.43 2.16
N ASN A 26 -3.93 5.11 2.22
CA ASN A 26 -3.05 4.21 1.48
C ASN A 26 -3.88 3.05 0.94
N GLY A 27 -3.27 2.24 0.09
CA GLY A 27 -3.87 1.04 -0.46
C GLY A 27 -2.88 0.33 -1.39
N PRO A 28 -3.16 -0.94 -1.72
CA PRO A 28 -2.39 -1.65 -2.75
C PRO A 28 -2.61 -1.00 -4.12
N ASP A 29 -1.57 -1.00 -4.94
CA ASP A 29 -1.56 -0.48 -6.32
C ASP A 29 -1.64 -1.57 -7.38
N ASN A 30 -1.68 -2.84 -6.95
CA ASN A 30 -1.74 -3.99 -7.83
C ASN A 30 -2.41 -5.18 -7.12
N PRO A 31 -2.86 -6.21 -7.86
CA PRO A 31 -3.56 -7.37 -7.28
C PRO A 31 -2.71 -8.22 -6.32
N ASP A 32 -1.39 -8.14 -6.43
CA ASP A 32 -0.46 -8.83 -5.52
C ASP A 32 -0.23 -7.97 -4.26
N PRO A 33 -0.66 -8.44 -3.08
CA PRO A 33 -0.60 -7.64 -1.86
C PRO A 33 0.83 -7.53 -1.29
N GLN A 34 1.83 -8.25 -1.82
CA GLN A 34 3.18 -8.29 -1.26
C GLN A 34 3.82 -6.90 -1.16
N ASN A 35 3.73 -6.07 -2.19
CA ASN A 35 4.32 -4.73 -2.14
C ASN A 35 3.68 -3.86 -1.06
N TYR A 36 2.36 -3.96 -0.91
CA TYR A 36 1.60 -3.22 0.09
C TYR A 36 1.95 -3.70 1.51
N LEU A 37 1.88 -5.01 1.75
CA LEU A 37 2.18 -5.62 3.05
C LEU A 37 3.65 -5.47 3.45
N GLY A 38 4.56 -5.29 2.48
CA GLY A 38 5.96 -4.95 2.72
C GLY A 38 6.15 -3.55 3.32
N GLY A 39 5.09 -2.73 3.38
CA GLY A 39 5.13 -1.43 4.06
C GLY A 39 5.44 -1.52 5.56
N TRP A 40 5.13 -2.64 6.21
CA TRP A 40 5.24 -2.79 7.68
C TRP A 40 6.38 -3.68 8.17
N ILE A 41 7.21 -4.24 7.27
CA ILE A 41 8.40 -4.99 7.71
C ILE A 41 9.36 -4.06 8.46
N CYS A 42 10.13 -4.60 9.40
CA CYS A 42 11.08 -3.79 10.18
C CYS A 42 12.27 -3.36 9.31
N THR A 43 12.76 -4.29 8.49
CA THR A 43 13.94 -4.11 7.65
C THR A 43 13.64 -4.48 6.21
N ARG A 44 14.28 -3.78 5.26
CA ARG A 44 14.22 -4.07 3.82
C ARG A 44 15.63 -4.17 3.28
N GLU A 45 15.82 -4.86 2.15
CA GLU A 45 17.15 -5.09 1.58
C GLU A 45 17.95 -3.78 1.41
N GLU A 46 17.30 -2.66 1.05
CA GLU A 46 17.91 -1.32 1.01
C GLU A 46 16.88 -0.24 1.38
N PRO A 47 17.16 0.70 2.31
CA PRO A 47 18.42 0.99 3.00
C PRO A 47 18.56 0.27 4.36
N GLY A 48 18.12 -0.99 4.48
CA GLY A 48 18.19 -1.76 5.72
C GLY A 48 17.11 -1.42 6.75
N ASP A 49 16.76 -0.13 6.89
CA ASP A 49 15.76 0.35 7.85
C ASP A 49 14.47 0.81 7.14
N ASN A 50 13.38 0.10 7.38
CA ASN A 50 12.07 0.44 6.82
C ASN A 50 11.21 1.28 7.78
N ILE A 51 11.61 1.42 9.04
CA ILE A 51 10.89 2.22 10.04
C ILE A 51 11.16 3.70 9.79
N SER A 52 10.10 4.52 9.68
CA SER A 52 10.27 5.95 9.45
C SER A 52 10.76 6.65 10.73
N ARG A 53 12.03 7.08 10.75
CA ARG A 53 12.65 7.74 11.92
C ARG A 53 13.75 8.72 11.53
N ALA A 54 14.15 9.58 12.48
CA ALA A 54 15.22 10.55 12.24
C ALA A 54 16.52 9.93 11.72
N ALA A 55 16.87 8.72 12.17
CA ALA A 55 18.09 8.02 11.77
C ALA A 55 18.18 7.72 10.26
N ASN A 56 17.04 7.57 9.57
CA ASN A 56 16.96 7.34 8.13
C ASN A 56 16.28 8.50 7.39
N ASN A 57 16.33 9.71 7.95
CA ASN A 57 15.70 10.91 7.40
C ASN A 57 14.19 10.74 7.13
N TRP A 58 13.51 9.88 7.89
CA TRP A 58 12.08 9.58 7.75
C TRP A 58 11.70 8.95 6.40
N LEU A 59 12.64 8.30 5.72
CA LEU A 59 12.45 7.68 4.41
C LEU A 59 11.94 6.21 4.48
N GLY A 60 11.70 5.70 5.68
CA GLY A 60 11.05 4.41 5.91
C GLY A 60 9.59 4.39 5.47
N ASN A 61 9.11 3.29 4.88
CA ASN A 61 7.70 3.15 4.49
C ASN A 61 6.80 2.82 5.70
N ASN A 62 7.37 2.24 6.75
CA ASN A 62 6.67 1.91 7.98
C ASN A 62 6.52 3.17 8.84
N ASN A 63 5.44 3.90 8.58
CA ASN A 63 5.13 5.20 9.20
C ASN A 63 4.58 5.04 10.62
N GLU A 64 3.94 3.92 10.89
CA GLU A 64 3.40 3.52 12.19
C GLU A 64 4.49 3.10 13.18
N ARG A 65 5.70 2.84 12.67
CA ARG A 65 6.91 2.49 13.44
C ARG A 65 6.73 1.23 14.29
N TRP A 66 5.86 0.33 13.84
CA TRP A 66 5.65 -0.98 14.45
C TRP A 66 6.67 -2.00 13.94
N CYS A 67 7.09 -2.94 14.77
CA CYS A 67 8.03 -3.98 14.34
C CYS A 67 7.70 -5.31 15.02
N SER A 68 7.68 -6.38 14.23
CA SER A 68 7.44 -7.74 14.69
C SER A 68 8.27 -8.73 13.87
N GLU A 69 9.10 -9.51 14.57
CA GLU A 69 9.90 -10.57 13.93
C GLU A 69 9.02 -11.65 13.30
N GLU A 70 7.85 -11.93 13.89
CA GLU A 70 6.87 -12.87 13.35
C GLU A 70 6.28 -12.35 12.03
N TYR A 71 6.00 -11.04 11.94
CA TYR A 71 5.51 -10.41 10.72
C TYR A 71 6.56 -10.46 9.61
N ASP A 72 7.81 -10.11 9.92
CA ASP A 72 8.92 -10.17 8.98
C ASP A 72 9.16 -11.61 8.47
N ALA A 73 9.09 -12.61 9.34
CA ALA A 73 9.21 -14.02 8.97
C ALA A 73 8.06 -14.49 8.06
N LEU A 74 6.83 -14.11 8.37
CA LEU A 74 5.66 -14.43 7.57
C LEU A 74 5.68 -13.70 6.21
N PHE A 75 6.15 -12.46 6.18
CA PHE A 75 6.37 -11.71 4.94
C PHE A 75 7.44 -12.36 4.07
N HIS A 76 8.52 -12.87 4.68
CA HIS A 76 9.51 -13.65 3.95
C HIS A 76 8.89 -14.93 3.36
N GLN A 77 7.98 -15.61 4.05
CA GLN A 77 7.23 -16.72 3.45
C GLN A 77 6.41 -16.25 2.23
N LEU A 78 5.72 -15.11 2.33
CA LEU A 78 4.99 -14.53 1.20
C LEU A 78 5.92 -14.27 0.00
N SER A 79 7.13 -13.75 0.24
CA SER A 79 8.08 -13.43 -0.84
C SER A 79 8.61 -14.66 -1.59
N GLN A 80 8.62 -15.83 -0.93
CA GLN A 80 9.07 -17.10 -1.52
C GLN A 80 7.91 -17.92 -2.11
N ALA A 81 6.66 -17.67 -1.69
CA ALA A 81 5.50 -18.41 -2.14
C ALA A 81 5.18 -18.12 -3.61
N THR A 82 5.01 -19.19 -4.40
CA THR A 82 4.66 -19.12 -5.83
C THR A 82 3.22 -19.56 -6.12
N ASP A 83 2.61 -20.32 -5.21
CA ASP A 83 1.22 -20.74 -5.33
C ASP A 83 0.26 -19.58 -4.96
N PRO A 84 -0.69 -19.21 -5.83
CA PRO A 84 -1.60 -18.10 -5.55
C PRO A 84 -2.49 -18.28 -4.31
N ALA A 85 -2.88 -19.52 -3.98
CA ALA A 85 -3.72 -19.78 -2.81
C ALA A 85 -2.92 -19.69 -1.51
N GLU A 86 -1.68 -20.18 -1.52
CA GLU A 86 -0.73 -19.97 -0.42
C GLU A 86 -0.46 -18.48 -0.20
N ARG A 87 -0.15 -17.73 -1.26
CA ARG A 87 0.08 -16.27 -1.18
C ARG A 87 -1.12 -15.55 -0.57
N ALA A 88 -2.33 -15.87 -1.02
CA ALA A 88 -3.56 -15.29 -0.48
C ALA A 88 -3.71 -15.60 1.02
N GLN A 89 -3.47 -16.85 1.42
CA GLN A 89 -3.54 -17.25 2.83
C GLN A 89 -2.56 -16.48 3.71
N VAL A 90 -1.29 -16.40 3.30
CA VAL A 90 -0.24 -15.68 4.03
C VAL A 90 -0.55 -14.18 4.08
N ALA A 91 -1.03 -13.60 2.99
CA ALA A 91 -1.42 -12.19 2.93
C ALA A 91 -2.57 -11.84 3.91
N MET A 92 -3.57 -12.71 4.03
CA MET A 92 -4.63 -12.53 5.03
C MET A 92 -4.09 -12.57 6.46
N GLN A 93 -3.16 -13.50 6.75
CA GLN A 93 -2.54 -13.60 8.08
C GLN A 93 -1.72 -12.33 8.41
N LEU A 94 -0.93 -11.81 7.46
CA LEU A 94 -0.22 -10.54 7.63
C LEU A 94 -1.18 -9.38 7.90
N ASN A 95 -2.26 -9.27 7.11
CA ASN A 95 -3.30 -8.26 7.35
C ASN A 95 -3.93 -8.39 8.74
N ASP A 96 -4.25 -9.61 9.17
CA ASP A 96 -4.83 -9.86 10.49
C ASP A 96 -3.87 -9.44 11.60
N MET A 97 -2.57 -9.68 11.46
CA MET A 97 -1.57 -9.19 12.43
C MET A 97 -1.61 -7.66 12.55
N LEU A 98 -1.67 -6.92 11.43
CA LEU A 98 -1.73 -5.46 11.46
C LEU A 98 -3.01 -4.96 12.16
N ALA A 99 -4.15 -5.56 11.83
CA ALA A 99 -5.45 -5.17 12.37
C ALA A 99 -5.57 -5.52 13.86
N GLN A 100 -5.18 -6.73 14.28
CA GLN A 100 -5.30 -7.20 15.66
C GLN A 100 -4.29 -6.55 16.61
N ASN A 101 -3.17 -6.04 16.09
CA ASN A 101 -2.20 -5.24 16.84
C ASN A 101 -2.46 -3.73 16.77
N TYR A 102 -3.57 -3.31 16.16
CA TYR A 102 -3.97 -1.89 16.04
C TYR A 102 -2.90 -1.01 15.38
N VAL A 103 -2.10 -1.57 14.47
CA VAL A 103 -1.01 -0.89 13.78
C VAL A 103 -1.59 0.10 12.77
N ASN A 104 -2.41 -0.41 11.86
CA ASN A 104 -3.17 0.37 10.90
C ASN A 104 -4.65 -0.01 11.07
N LEU A 105 -5.52 0.98 11.28
CA LEU A 105 -6.95 0.77 11.53
C LEU A 105 -7.74 1.14 10.27
N PRO A 106 -8.21 0.15 9.48
CA PRO A 106 -8.99 0.44 8.29
C PRO A 106 -10.33 1.07 8.68
N LEU A 107 -10.59 2.29 8.18
CA LEU A 107 -11.85 2.99 8.46
C LEU A 107 -12.87 2.79 7.33
N VAL A 108 -12.43 2.98 6.09
CA VAL A 108 -13.29 2.94 4.90
C VAL A 108 -12.53 2.41 3.70
N PHE A 109 -13.22 1.64 2.86
CA PHE A 109 -12.82 1.46 1.46
C PHE A 109 -13.55 2.50 0.61
N ARG A 110 -12.81 3.40 -0.03
CA ARG A 110 -13.42 4.46 -0.86
C ARG A 110 -13.84 3.88 -2.19
N GLY A 111 -15.10 4.05 -2.55
CA GLY A 111 -15.57 3.71 -3.90
C GLY A 111 -14.92 4.62 -4.95
N SER A 112 -14.44 4.02 -6.03
CA SER A 112 -14.00 4.75 -7.23
C SER A 112 -15.20 4.97 -8.14
N VAL A 113 -15.58 6.23 -8.35
CA VAL A 113 -16.69 6.61 -9.23
C VAL A 113 -16.12 7.22 -10.49
N SER A 114 -16.41 6.58 -11.62
CA SER A 114 -15.93 7.01 -12.94
C SER A 114 -17.10 7.08 -13.90
N ALA A 115 -17.02 7.98 -14.88
CA ALA A 115 -18.04 8.16 -15.91
C ALA A 115 -17.37 8.24 -17.28
N TYR A 116 -18.06 7.71 -18.29
CA TYR A 116 -17.63 7.77 -19.68
C TYR A 116 -18.79 8.18 -20.59
N ALA A 117 -18.48 8.65 -21.80
CA ALA A 117 -19.50 9.10 -22.74
C ALA A 117 -20.37 7.92 -23.22
N ASN A 118 -21.69 8.12 -23.34
CA ASN A 118 -22.62 7.10 -23.88
C ASN A 118 -22.27 6.63 -25.31
N SER A 119 -21.48 7.42 -26.05
CA SER A 119 -21.00 7.08 -27.38
C SER A 119 -19.65 6.36 -27.39
N LEU A 120 -19.11 5.98 -26.23
CA LEU A 120 -17.85 5.25 -26.08
C LEU A 120 -18.15 3.81 -25.65
N GLY A 121 -17.61 2.85 -26.40
CA GLY A 121 -17.74 1.41 -26.16
C GLY A 121 -16.39 0.76 -25.96
N GLY A 122 -16.40 -0.47 -25.44
CA GLY A 122 -15.17 -1.24 -25.17
C GLY A 122 -14.50 -0.91 -23.83
N ILE A 123 -15.08 -0.05 -23.00
CA ILE A 123 -14.55 0.23 -21.64
C ILE A 123 -14.64 -1.04 -20.79
N GLN A 124 -13.54 -1.38 -20.12
CA GLN A 124 -13.52 -2.39 -19.08
C GLN A 124 -12.98 -1.75 -17.81
N MET A 125 -13.78 -1.64 -16.75
CA MET A 125 -13.29 -1.13 -15.47
C MET A 125 -12.72 -2.28 -14.63
N ASN A 126 -11.64 -2.02 -13.90
CA ASN A 126 -11.10 -2.91 -12.89
C ASN A 126 -10.72 -2.11 -11.63
N GLY A 127 -10.42 -2.80 -10.52
CA GLY A 127 -10.11 -2.15 -9.23
C GLY A 127 -8.63 -1.87 -8.97
N TRP A 128 -7.76 -2.11 -9.95
CA TRP A 128 -6.30 -2.17 -9.78
C TRP A 128 -5.53 -1.25 -10.73
N ASP A 129 -6.13 -0.82 -11.84
CA ASP A 129 -5.54 0.09 -12.81
C ASP A 129 -6.36 1.37 -12.99
N THR A 130 -5.77 2.32 -13.71
CA THR A 130 -6.45 3.51 -14.22
C THR A 130 -7.64 3.12 -15.11
N GLU A 131 -8.64 4.00 -15.18
CA GLU A 131 -9.78 3.84 -16.07
C GLU A 131 -9.39 3.60 -17.53
N GLU A 132 -8.20 4.06 -17.96
CA GLU A 132 -7.67 3.94 -19.32
C GLU A 132 -6.85 2.67 -19.60
N TRP A 133 -6.75 1.70 -18.68
CA TRP A 133 -5.85 0.55 -18.85
C TRP A 133 -6.08 -0.25 -20.14
N ASN A 134 -7.34 -0.26 -20.63
CA ASN A 134 -7.73 -0.93 -21.86
C ASN A 134 -8.08 0.04 -23.00
N ILE A 135 -7.54 1.26 -23.00
CA ILE A 135 -7.86 2.31 -24.00
C ILE A 135 -7.66 1.86 -25.45
N LYS A 136 -6.76 0.91 -25.69
CA LYS A 136 -6.52 0.31 -27.02
C LYS A 136 -7.77 -0.37 -27.62
N ASP A 137 -8.68 -0.84 -26.77
CA ASP A 137 -9.88 -1.61 -27.16
C ASP A 137 -11.12 -0.71 -27.27
N TRP A 138 -10.96 0.59 -27.00
CA TRP A 138 -12.06 1.54 -27.02
C TRP A 138 -12.46 1.90 -28.45
N TYR A 139 -13.75 2.11 -28.65
CA TYR A 139 -14.31 2.51 -29.94
C TYR A 139 -15.52 3.41 -29.78
N ARG A 140 -15.86 4.15 -30.84
CA ARG A 140 -17.07 4.98 -30.86
C ARG A 140 -18.29 4.12 -31.19
N ILE A 141 -19.28 4.11 -30.31
CA ILE A 141 -20.61 3.55 -30.58
C ILE A 141 -21.31 4.48 -31.57
N LYS A 142 -21.82 3.91 -32.67
CA LYS A 142 -22.59 4.63 -33.70
C LYS A 142 -24.05 4.75 -33.32
#